data_AF-A0A1M6C330-F1
#
_entry.id   AF-A0A1M6C330-F1
#
_cell.length_a   1.000
_cell.length_b   1.000
_cell.length_c   1.000
_cell.angle_alpha   90.00
_cell.angle_beta   90.00
_cell.angle_gamma   90.00
#
_symmetry.space_group_name_H-M   'P 1'
#
loop_
_entity.id
_entity.type
_entity.pdbx_description
1 polymer ?
#
loop_
_entity_poly.entity_id
_entity_poly.type
_entity_poly.pdbx_seq_one_letter_code
_entity_poly.pdbx_strand_id
1 'polypeptide(L)'
;MLFRLLFLFVFVVVSCSSAEGPDIIFEDFESGNFENWNKLGVAFNSPTRQDSISESIENVQGNLFAYSNFEGSGESLGQGKLVSGNFIIDRKYIRFLVAGGKHKTRECINLIINNKIVRTATGKNDHTLREITWDVSDLQGKIAMIEIVDALASSYEQNSLGHIIVDNIVFSDFKNSQEVIFENFESGNYNNWKVEGDAFEVPRNRINVYYPISVNGFNGEYFAFSFGETHDSKQGKLTSKTFEITHDGIKFLIGGGGHENKTCINLIVNDSVVFSQVGQNDGEMRSHQWDVTPFKGQMAKIEIVDHYSKGWGHIMVDEIVFYNKPVRSNIWFYLGSVLFVLIISYVLFKTVTSRKQLKHIVEVSDEEKEKYEKLKASIETSKIFKEQNPSINDIVKISGIEENEINYLFETAGNTSLTNYINYLRVEEFKRQLKDPQNEAFTMMYIAENSGFSSKTSFYRIFKSITKCTPSEYKKSFGRNH
;
A
#
# COMPACT_ATOMS: atom_id res chain seq x y z
N MET A 1 -9.54 -16.10 -23.42
CA MET A 1 -9.83 -14.79 -22.80
C MET A 1 -9.22 -14.66 -21.40
N LEU A 2 -9.32 -15.67 -20.52
CA LEU A 2 -8.65 -15.65 -19.18
C LEU A 2 -7.11 -15.56 -19.22
N PHE A 3 -6.44 -16.14 -20.22
CA PHE A 3 -4.97 -16.06 -20.34
C PHE A 3 -4.44 -14.65 -20.70
N ARG A 4 -5.28 -13.77 -21.27
CA ARG A 4 -4.90 -12.37 -21.56
C ARG A 4 -5.04 -11.45 -20.33
N LEU A 5 -5.88 -11.81 -19.37
CA LEU A 5 -6.03 -11.08 -18.11
C LEU A 5 -4.89 -11.40 -17.13
N LEU A 6 -4.39 -12.65 -17.13
CA LEU A 6 -3.23 -13.03 -16.32
C LEU A 6 -1.93 -12.35 -16.81
N PHE A 7 -1.80 -12.15 -18.12
CA PHE A 7 -0.64 -11.48 -18.73
C PHE A 7 -0.58 -9.98 -18.45
N LEU A 8 -1.72 -9.33 -18.19
CA LEU A 8 -1.75 -7.91 -17.82
C LEU A 8 -1.36 -7.67 -16.36
N PHE A 9 -1.49 -8.65 -15.47
CA PHE A 9 -1.19 -8.49 -14.05
C PHE A 9 0.28 -8.75 -13.69
N VAL A 10 1.05 -9.39 -14.58
CA VAL A 10 2.47 -9.72 -14.36
C VAL A 10 3.42 -8.65 -14.92
N PHE A 11 2.90 -7.65 -15.66
CA PHE A 11 3.67 -6.53 -16.22
C PHE A 11 3.38 -5.18 -15.53
N VAL A 12 3.07 -5.19 -14.23
CA VAL A 12 3.31 -4.04 -13.35
C VAL A 12 4.59 -4.28 -12.55
N VAL A 13 5.65 -4.72 -13.23
CA VAL A 13 6.99 -4.22 -12.91
C VAL A 13 7.18 -3.03 -13.85
N VAL A 14 6.40 -1.98 -13.58
CA VAL A 14 6.68 -0.68 -14.14
C VAL A 14 8.12 -0.38 -13.75
N SER A 15 8.93 -0.07 -14.74
CA SER A 15 10.19 0.62 -14.59
C SER A 15 9.93 1.91 -13.82
N CYS A 16 9.85 1.83 -12.49
CA CYS A 16 10.04 2.98 -11.64
C CYS A 16 11.53 3.28 -11.72
N SER A 17 11.89 4.20 -12.61
CA SER A 17 12.74 5.32 -12.17
C SER A 17 12.24 5.70 -10.78
N SER A 18 12.95 5.31 -9.73
CA SER A 18 12.43 5.39 -8.35
C SER A 18 12.10 6.85 -8.04
N ALA A 19 10.83 7.20 -8.11
CA ALA A 19 10.35 8.39 -7.42
C ALA A 19 10.79 8.22 -5.96
N GLU A 20 11.40 9.27 -5.40
CA GLU A 20 11.81 9.28 -4.00
C GLU A 20 10.61 8.91 -3.15
N GLY A 21 10.76 7.87 -2.34
CA GLY A 21 9.68 7.37 -1.50
C GLY A 21 9.60 8.13 -0.19
N PRO A 22 8.46 8.05 0.51
CA PRO A 22 8.39 8.53 1.88
C PRO A 22 9.39 7.78 2.76
N ASP A 23 9.83 8.47 3.81
CA ASP A 23 10.65 7.90 4.87
C ASP A 23 9.98 6.66 5.47
N ILE A 24 10.77 5.67 5.84
CA ILE A 24 10.30 4.43 6.45
C ILE A 24 10.83 4.38 7.88
N ILE A 25 9.95 4.36 8.89
CA ILE A 25 10.38 4.03 10.26
C ILE A 25 10.74 2.56 10.28
N PHE A 26 12.01 2.28 10.54
CA PHE A 26 12.50 0.94 10.83
C PHE A 26 12.25 0.60 12.30
N GLU A 27 12.61 1.51 13.20
CA GLU A 27 12.40 1.38 14.65
C GLU A 27 12.38 2.75 15.31
N ASP A 28 11.31 3.04 16.06
CA ASP A 28 11.16 4.25 16.88
C ASP A 28 11.05 3.92 18.38
N PHE A 29 11.10 2.63 18.75
CA PHE A 29 11.00 2.11 20.12
C PHE A 29 9.70 2.44 20.87
N GLU A 30 8.74 3.10 20.21
CA GLU A 30 7.44 3.49 20.77
C GLU A 30 6.49 2.29 20.98
N SER A 31 6.86 1.09 20.51
CA SER A 31 6.14 -0.15 20.83
C SER A 31 6.26 -0.53 22.31
N GLY A 32 7.24 0.02 23.02
CA GLY A 32 7.51 -0.27 24.44
C GLY A 32 8.20 -1.62 24.66
N ASN A 33 8.62 -2.33 23.61
CA ASN A 33 9.33 -3.60 23.72
C ASN A 33 10.38 -3.79 22.61
N PHE A 34 11.24 -4.80 22.78
CA PHE A 34 12.26 -5.19 21.80
C PHE A 34 11.89 -6.47 21.04
N GLU A 35 10.60 -6.77 20.83
CA GLU A 35 10.16 -8.06 20.22
C GLU A 35 10.76 -8.33 18.84
N ASN A 36 11.04 -7.27 18.07
CA ASN A 36 11.65 -7.37 16.74
C ASN A 36 13.18 -7.44 16.75
N TRP A 37 13.79 -7.46 17.94
CA TRP A 37 15.23 -7.46 18.14
C TRP A 37 15.67 -8.71 18.90
N ASN A 38 16.74 -9.33 18.44
CA ASN A 38 17.44 -10.34 19.20
C ASN A 38 18.29 -9.64 20.28
N LYS A 39 17.80 -9.69 21.52
CA LYS A 39 18.51 -9.19 22.70
C LYS A 39 19.54 -10.20 23.20
N LEU A 40 20.78 -9.75 23.35
CA LEU A 40 21.89 -10.53 23.90
C LEU A 40 22.52 -9.77 25.07
N GLY A 41 22.77 -10.44 26.19
CA GLY A 41 23.28 -9.78 27.41
C GLY A 41 22.19 -9.07 28.21
N VAL A 42 22.59 -8.19 29.12
CA VAL A 42 21.73 -7.56 30.13
C VAL A 42 21.66 -6.03 30.03
N ALA A 43 22.41 -5.42 29.10
CA ALA A 43 22.41 -3.97 28.87
C ALA A 43 21.02 -3.37 28.60
N PHE A 44 20.19 -4.08 27.84
CA PHE A 44 18.92 -3.56 27.33
C PHE A 44 17.74 -4.29 27.97
N ASN A 45 16.99 -3.65 28.86
CA ASN A 45 15.82 -4.30 29.48
C ASN A 45 14.58 -4.18 28.59
N SER A 46 14.10 -2.95 28.44
CA SER A 46 13.02 -2.49 27.58
C SER A 46 13.35 -1.08 27.07
N PRO A 47 12.66 -0.57 26.04
CA PRO A 47 12.66 0.86 25.75
C PRO A 47 12.38 1.67 27.02
N THR A 48 13.10 2.77 27.19
CA THR A 48 13.03 3.62 28.38
C THR A 48 12.22 4.86 28.08
N ARG A 49 11.34 5.23 29.02
CA ARG A 49 10.56 6.46 28.93
C ARG A 49 11.37 7.65 29.46
N GLN A 50 11.36 8.77 28.75
CA GLN A 50 12.10 9.97 29.14
C GLN A 50 11.82 10.41 30.59
N ASP A 51 10.56 10.40 31.00
CA ASP A 51 10.13 10.82 32.36
C ASP A 51 10.52 9.84 33.47
N SER A 52 11.07 8.66 33.13
CA SER A 52 11.38 7.60 34.09
C SER A 52 12.85 7.58 34.53
N ILE A 53 13.67 8.48 34.00
CA ILE A 53 15.09 8.59 34.34
C ILE A 53 15.40 9.96 34.95
N SER A 54 16.44 10.03 35.78
CA SER A 54 16.83 11.26 36.47
C SER A 54 17.60 12.22 35.58
N GLU A 55 18.27 11.67 34.58
CA GLU A 55 19.06 12.37 33.59
C GLU A 55 18.15 13.03 32.55
N SER A 56 18.41 14.30 32.25
CA SER A 56 17.74 14.98 31.14
C SER A 56 18.36 14.52 29.83
N ILE A 57 17.62 13.70 29.07
CA ILE A 57 17.94 13.39 27.68
C ILE A 57 17.29 14.43 26.79
N GLU A 58 18.09 15.08 25.96
CA GLU A 58 17.65 16.12 25.04
C GLU A 58 17.38 15.52 23.65
N ASN A 59 16.41 16.09 22.93
CA ASN A 59 16.03 15.74 21.54
C ASN A 59 15.45 14.33 21.33
N VAL A 60 14.84 13.73 22.34
CA VAL A 60 14.05 12.49 22.19
C VAL A 60 12.92 12.72 21.17
N GLN A 61 12.67 11.75 20.29
CA GLN A 61 11.53 11.78 19.38
C GLN A 61 10.48 10.80 19.88
N GLY A 62 9.32 11.32 20.31
CA GLY A 62 8.33 10.51 20.99
C GLY A 62 8.59 10.49 22.50
N ASN A 63 8.35 9.35 23.15
CA ASN A 63 8.50 9.20 24.60
C ASN A 63 9.48 8.09 24.99
N LEU A 64 9.78 7.15 24.08
CA LEU A 64 10.52 5.93 24.34
C LEU A 64 11.76 5.86 23.44
N PHE A 65 12.86 5.33 23.97
CA PHE A 65 14.10 5.15 23.22
C PHE A 65 14.85 3.91 23.71
N ALA A 66 15.76 3.38 22.89
CA ALA A 66 16.67 2.34 23.34
C ALA A 66 17.76 2.95 24.21
N TYR A 67 17.87 2.46 25.45
CA TYR A 67 18.86 2.90 26.42
C TYR A 67 19.52 1.68 27.05
N SER A 68 20.85 1.61 27.01
CA SER A 68 21.58 0.59 27.78
C SER A 68 21.76 1.05 29.22
N ASN A 69 20.79 0.71 30.07
CA ASN A 69 20.84 1.03 31.49
C ASN A 69 20.50 -0.22 32.31
N PHE A 70 21.54 -0.94 32.72
CA PHE A 70 21.40 -2.11 33.57
C PHE A 70 21.27 -1.70 35.05
N GLU A 71 20.11 -1.95 35.63
CA GLU A 71 19.89 -1.85 37.08
C GLU A 71 20.12 -3.22 37.74
N GLY A 72 21.29 -3.44 38.33
CA GLY A 72 21.62 -4.66 39.07
C GLY A 72 23.02 -4.67 39.67
N SER A 73 23.31 -5.63 40.55
CA SER A 73 24.63 -5.82 41.17
C SER A 73 25.33 -7.09 40.65
N GLY A 74 26.64 -7.00 40.38
CA GLY A 74 27.47 -8.14 39.94
C GLY A 74 28.64 -7.75 39.03
N GLU A 75 29.66 -8.63 38.93
CA GLU A 75 30.86 -8.42 38.10
C GLU A 75 30.61 -8.63 36.59
N SER A 76 29.46 -9.20 36.20
CA SER A 76 28.99 -9.20 34.82
C SER A 76 28.32 -7.86 34.55
N LEU A 77 29.15 -6.88 34.19
CA LEU A 77 28.76 -5.51 33.91
C LEU A 77 27.65 -5.45 32.87
N GLY A 78 26.87 -4.36 32.89
CA GLY A 78 25.68 -4.07 32.08
C GLY A 78 25.87 -4.08 30.57
N GLN A 79 26.50 -5.11 30.03
CA GLN A 79 26.85 -5.30 28.63
C GLN A 79 25.75 -6.08 27.92
N GLY A 80 25.62 -5.81 26.63
CA GLY A 80 24.68 -6.47 25.77
C GLY A 80 24.56 -5.77 24.43
N LYS A 81 23.71 -6.34 23.59
CA LYS A 81 23.41 -5.78 22.30
C LYS A 81 21.99 -6.11 21.87
N LEU A 82 21.43 -5.23 21.08
CA LEU A 82 20.23 -5.47 20.30
C LEU A 82 20.65 -5.72 18.86
N VAL A 83 20.22 -6.83 18.28
CA VAL A 83 20.47 -7.16 16.86
C VAL A 83 19.13 -7.24 16.14
N SER A 84 18.94 -6.45 15.10
CA SER A 84 17.69 -6.45 14.33
C SER A 84 17.52 -7.73 13.51
N GLY A 85 16.31 -7.99 13.03
CA GLY A 85 16.10 -8.90 11.91
C GLY A 85 16.83 -8.43 10.64
N ASN A 86 16.98 -9.34 9.67
CA ASN A 86 17.52 -9.00 8.35
C ASN A 86 16.56 -8.08 7.59
N PHE A 87 17.12 -7.08 6.91
CA PHE A 87 16.38 -6.22 5.97
C PHE A 87 17.18 -6.02 4.67
N ILE A 88 16.49 -5.67 3.59
CA ILE A 88 17.12 -5.27 2.33
C ILE A 88 17.30 -3.76 2.36
N ILE A 89 18.49 -3.27 2.02
CA ILE A 89 18.73 -1.83 1.86
C ILE A 89 18.06 -1.40 0.55
N ASP A 90 16.90 -0.76 0.64
CA ASP A 90 16.15 -0.25 -0.51
C ASP A 90 16.23 1.29 -0.65
N ARG A 91 16.49 2.00 0.44
CA ARG A 91 16.69 3.45 0.49
C ARG A 91 18.16 3.88 0.40
N LYS A 92 18.39 5.14 0.03
CA LYS A 92 19.75 5.72 -0.11
C LYS A 92 20.42 6.03 1.23
N TYR A 93 19.63 6.33 2.26
CA TYR A 93 20.10 6.78 3.56
C TYR A 93 19.46 5.98 4.70
N ILE A 94 20.24 5.76 5.75
CA ILE A 94 19.75 5.32 7.07
C ILE A 94 20.06 6.45 8.05
N ARG A 95 19.01 7.02 8.64
CA ARG A 95 19.08 8.13 9.60
C ARG A 95 18.65 7.60 10.97
N PHE A 96 19.28 8.07 12.03
CA PHE A 96 18.91 7.70 13.40
C PHE A 96 19.48 8.71 14.39
N LEU A 97 18.90 8.79 15.57
CA LEU A 97 19.41 9.58 16.68
C LEU A 97 20.33 8.72 17.56
N VAL A 98 21.45 9.28 17.98
CA VAL A 98 22.37 8.62 18.93
C VAL A 98 22.95 9.59 19.96
N ALA A 99 23.04 9.14 21.20
CA ALA A 99 23.74 9.79 22.31
C ALA A 99 24.52 8.74 23.13
N GLY A 100 25.06 9.14 24.29
CA GLY A 100 25.85 8.27 25.15
C GLY A 100 27.32 8.22 24.75
N GLY A 101 27.98 7.09 25.01
CA GLY A 101 29.40 6.86 24.82
C GLY A 101 29.89 7.08 23.38
N LYS A 102 31.18 7.41 23.23
CA LYS A 102 31.84 7.71 21.94
C LYS A 102 32.73 6.57 21.41
N HIS A 103 32.59 5.34 21.91
CA HIS A 103 33.49 4.25 21.55
C HIS A 103 32.95 3.38 20.41
N LYS A 104 33.64 3.38 19.27
CA LYS A 104 33.22 2.68 18.02
C LYS A 104 33.13 1.15 18.09
N THR A 105 33.51 0.54 19.20
CA THR A 105 33.43 -0.92 19.38
C THR A 105 32.73 -1.31 20.68
N ARG A 106 32.23 -0.34 21.46
CA ARG A 106 31.69 -0.60 22.79
C ARG A 106 30.36 0.07 23.03
N GLU A 107 30.24 1.39 22.86
CA GLU A 107 28.96 2.10 22.86
C GLU A 107 28.69 2.61 21.44
N CYS A 108 28.15 1.75 20.60
CA CYS A 108 28.00 2.05 19.18
C CYS A 108 26.77 1.40 18.55
N ILE A 109 26.34 1.99 17.43
CA ILE A 109 25.41 1.39 16.50
C ILE A 109 26.15 1.04 15.21
N ASN A 110 25.92 -0.17 14.71
CA ASN A 110 26.61 -0.75 13.56
C ASN A 110 25.61 -1.17 12.47
N LEU A 111 25.99 -0.99 11.21
CA LEU A 111 25.36 -1.65 10.06
C LEU A 111 26.21 -2.86 9.67
N ILE A 112 25.59 -4.02 9.54
CA ILE A 112 26.28 -5.28 9.26
C ILE A 112 25.78 -5.86 7.94
N ILE A 113 26.71 -6.25 7.06
CA ILE A 113 26.43 -6.98 5.82
C ILE A 113 27.39 -8.17 5.75
N ASN A 114 26.89 -9.38 5.47
CA ASN A 114 27.70 -10.61 5.40
C ASN A 114 28.63 -10.79 6.62
N ASN A 115 28.08 -10.58 7.83
CA ASN A 115 28.80 -10.64 9.12
C ASN A 115 29.98 -9.66 9.26
N LYS A 116 30.02 -8.59 8.45
CA LYS A 116 31.03 -7.53 8.57
C LYS A 116 30.35 -6.19 8.85
N ILE A 117 30.91 -5.45 9.80
CA ILE A 117 30.51 -4.07 10.07
C ILE A 117 30.93 -3.20 8.87
N VAL A 118 29.97 -2.52 8.26
CA VAL A 118 30.18 -1.65 7.08
C VAL A 118 29.97 -0.17 7.38
N ARG A 119 29.24 0.16 8.46
CA ARG A 119 29.09 1.51 9.02
C ARG A 119 29.02 1.41 10.56
N THR A 120 29.51 2.45 11.24
CA THR A 120 29.49 2.56 12.71
C THR A 120 29.25 4.02 13.09
N ALA A 121 28.46 4.24 14.14
CA ALA A 121 28.26 5.55 14.76
C ALA A 121 28.22 5.41 16.29
N THR A 122 28.45 6.53 16.97
CA THR A 122 28.54 6.61 18.43
C THR A 122 27.94 7.94 18.89
N GLY A 123 27.68 8.08 20.19
CA GLY A 123 27.39 9.36 20.83
C GLY A 123 28.65 10.23 20.98
N LYS A 124 28.53 11.29 21.78
CA LYS A 124 29.60 12.28 22.05
C LYS A 124 30.03 12.33 23.53
N ASN A 125 29.63 11.34 24.33
CA ASN A 125 29.69 11.32 25.80
C ASN A 125 28.79 12.39 26.45
N ASP A 126 27.54 12.48 25.99
CA ASP A 126 26.49 13.30 26.58
C ASP A 126 25.12 12.62 26.41
N HIS A 127 24.07 13.23 26.95
CA HIS A 127 22.68 12.76 26.82
C HIS A 127 21.90 13.51 25.74
N THR A 128 22.59 14.16 24.79
CA THR A 128 21.95 14.91 23.71
C THR A 128 21.88 14.03 22.47
N LEU A 129 20.68 13.55 22.14
CA LEU A 129 20.41 12.80 20.90
C LEU A 129 20.70 13.68 19.69
N ARG A 130 21.49 13.13 18.75
CA ARG A 130 21.86 13.81 17.51
C ARG A 130 21.64 12.91 16.32
N GLU A 131 21.08 13.48 15.26
CA GLU A 131 20.88 12.77 14.01
C GLU A 131 22.22 12.44 13.36
N ILE A 132 22.40 11.16 13.07
CA ILE A 132 23.46 10.63 12.23
C ILE A 132 22.82 10.07 10.97
N THR A 133 23.42 10.40 9.83
CA THR A 133 23.01 9.88 8.53
C THR A 133 24.11 9.03 7.93
N TRP A 134 23.82 7.76 7.66
CA TRP A 134 24.64 6.91 6.82
C TRP A 134 24.17 6.99 5.37
N ASP A 135 25.07 7.36 4.47
CA ASP A 135 24.91 7.09 3.04
C ASP A 135 25.20 5.61 2.79
N VAL A 136 24.16 4.91 2.32
CA VAL A 136 24.17 3.48 2.02
C VAL A 136 23.78 3.21 0.56
N SER A 137 23.83 4.24 -0.29
CA SER A 137 23.54 4.12 -1.73
C SER A 137 24.43 3.06 -2.42
N ASP A 138 25.69 2.93 -1.98
CA ASP A 138 26.65 1.91 -2.41
C ASP A 138 26.31 0.48 -1.94
N LEU A 139 25.35 0.36 -1.03
CA LEU A 139 24.92 -0.89 -0.41
C LEU A 139 23.49 -1.30 -0.79
N GLN A 140 22.81 -0.55 -1.66
CA GLN A 140 21.44 -0.87 -2.09
C GLN A 140 21.32 -2.28 -2.69
N GLY A 141 20.22 -2.96 -2.36
CA GLY A 141 19.91 -4.33 -2.74
C GLY A 141 20.59 -5.41 -1.87
N LYS A 142 21.49 -5.04 -0.95
CA LYS A 142 22.14 -6.00 -0.04
C LYS A 142 21.26 -6.28 1.18
N ILE A 143 21.38 -7.49 1.72
CA ILE A 143 20.78 -7.87 3.00
C ILE A 143 21.70 -7.38 4.13
N ALA A 144 21.12 -6.65 5.07
CA ALA A 144 21.81 -6.05 6.21
C ALA A 144 21.08 -6.32 7.54
N MET A 145 21.78 -6.04 8.63
CA MET A 145 21.24 -5.97 10.00
C MET A 145 21.79 -4.73 10.69
N ILE A 146 21.05 -4.20 11.67
CA ILE A 146 21.53 -3.17 12.59
C ILE A 146 21.83 -3.83 13.94
N GLU A 147 22.93 -3.41 14.55
CA GLU A 147 23.34 -3.83 15.88
C GLU A 147 23.59 -2.60 16.75
N ILE A 148 22.96 -2.55 17.93
CA ILE A 148 23.20 -1.53 18.96
C ILE A 148 23.95 -2.22 20.09
N VAL A 149 25.13 -1.73 20.43
CA VAL A 149 26.08 -2.39 21.34
C VAL A 149 26.34 -1.50 22.55
N ASP A 150 26.26 -2.13 23.72
CA ASP A 150 26.96 -1.70 24.92
C ASP A 150 27.89 -2.83 25.39
N ALA A 151 29.19 -2.61 25.31
CA ALA A 151 30.19 -3.56 25.77
C ALA A 151 31.15 -2.94 26.80
N LEU A 152 30.78 -1.85 27.49
CA LEU A 152 31.67 -1.30 28.50
C LEU A 152 31.61 -2.13 29.79
N ALA A 153 32.79 -2.60 30.21
CA ALA A 153 32.98 -3.53 31.33
C ALA A 153 33.79 -2.94 32.49
N SER A 154 34.17 -1.66 32.48
CA SER A 154 35.01 -1.18 33.56
C SER A 154 34.79 0.29 33.90
N SER A 155 34.66 0.53 35.20
CA SER A 155 34.72 1.86 35.83
C SER A 155 36.07 2.55 35.69
N TYR A 156 37.03 1.93 34.99
CA TYR A 156 38.41 2.40 34.84
C TYR A 156 38.65 3.20 33.55
N GLU A 157 37.68 3.24 32.62
CA GLU A 157 37.81 4.09 31.43
C GLU A 157 37.31 5.50 31.72
N GLN A 158 38.26 6.38 32.01
CA GLN A 158 37.99 7.81 32.06
C GLN A 158 37.53 8.29 30.68
N ASN A 159 36.37 8.95 30.63
CA ASN A 159 35.71 9.50 29.44
C ASN A 159 34.80 8.56 28.63
N SER A 160 34.07 7.64 29.28
CA SER A 160 32.84 7.07 28.70
C SER A 160 31.68 7.26 29.68
N LEU A 161 30.49 7.55 29.16
CA LEU A 161 29.26 7.51 29.95
C LEU A 161 28.84 6.06 30.29
N GLY A 162 29.42 5.07 29.61
CA GLY A 162 29.16 3.66 29.86
C GLY A 162 27.78 3.19 29.46
N HIS A 163 27.12 3.93 28.56
CA HIS A 163 25.86 3.57 27.96
C HIS A 163 25.73 4.16 26.54
N ILE A 164 24.82 3.61 25.74
CA ILE A 164 24.37 4.16 24.47
C ILE A 164 22.87 4.43 24.51
N ILE A 165 22.47 5.51 23.85
CA ILE A 165 21.08 5.87 23.64
C ILE A 165 20.86 5.94 22.13
N VAL A 166 19.86 5.23 21.62
CA VAL A 166 19.48 5.23 20.20
C VAL A 166 17.99 5.44 20.08
N ASP A 167 17.59 6.25 19.12
CA ASP A 167 16.19 6.57 18.85
C ASP A 167 15.94 6.78 17.35
N ASN A 168 14.69 6.58 16.91
CA ASN A 168 14.16 6.94 15.60
C ASN A 168 15.03 6.53 14.38
N ILE A 169 15.22 5.22 14.20
CA ILE A 169 15.89 4.64 13.02
C ILE A 169 14.96 4.69 11.81
N VAL A 170 15.36 5.44 10.79
CA VAL A 170 14.58 5.75 9.58
C VAL A 170 15.36 5.43 8.32
N PHE A 171 14.73 4.76 7.35
CA PHE A 171 15.27 4.57 6.01
C PHE A 171 14.69 5.63 5.08
N SER A 172 15.55 6.35 4.35
CA SER A 172 15.14 7.55 3.61
C SER A 172 15.83 7.67 2.25
N ASP A 173 15.13 8.23 1.26
CA ASP A 173 15.76 8.66 0.00
C ASP A 173 16.39 10.05 0.11
N PHE A 174 16.23 10.72 1.26
CA PHE A 174 16.72 12.06 1.53
C PHE A 174 17.84 12.03 2.58
N LYS A 175 18.88 12.83 2.34
CA LYS A 175 20.05 12.90 3.23
C LYS A 175 19.70 13.55 4.58
N ASN A 176 18.83 14.54 4.58
CA ASN A 176 18.39 15.25 5.77
C ASN A 176 16.88 15.04 5.95
N SER A 177 16.39 15.24 7.17
CA SER A 177 14.95 15.28 7.43
C SER A 177 14.27 16.26 6.48
N GLN A 178 13.09 15.89 5.96
CA GLN A 178 12.25 16.77 5.16
C GLN A 178 11.38 17.67 6.06
N GLU A 179 11.91 18.02 7.23
CA GLU A 179 11.26 18.93 8.16
C GLU A 179 11.54 20.37 7.73
N VAL A 180 10.49 21.17 7.66
CA VAL A 180 10.57 22.58 7.29
C VAL A 180 10.16 23.40 8.50
N ILE A 181 11.12 24.13 9.09
CA ILE A 181 10.83 25.10 10.14
C ILE A 181 10.01 26.22 9.51
N PHE A 182 8.75 26.33 9.96
CA PHE A 182 7.86 27.42 9.58
C PHE A 182 8.15 28.66 10.43
N GLU A 183 8.30 28.47 11.75
CA GLU A 183 8.65 29.52 12.70
C GLU A 183 9.23 28.91 13.98
N ASN A 184 10.39 29.39 14.41
CA ASN A 184 11.01 29.03 15.69
C ASN A 184 11.35 30.27 16.52
N PHE A 185 10.87 31.46 16.12
CA PHE A 185 11.01 32.74 16.83
C PHE A 185 12.44 33.24 17.09
N GLU A 186 13.46 32.52 16.62
CA GLU A 186 14.89 32.85 16.74
C GLU A 186 15.30 34.15 16.03
N SER A 187 14.41 34.71 15.20
CA SER A 187 14.60 36.07 14.67
C SER A 187 14.53 37.15 15.76
N GLY A 188 14.01 36.82 16.95
CA GLY A 188 13.83 37.73 18.08
C GLY A 188 12.76 38.80 17.85
N ASN A 189 11.91 38.64 16.83
CA ASN A 189 10.83 39.58 16.50
C ASN A 189 9.65 38.88 15.81
N TYR A 190 8.51 39.57 15.71
CA TYR A 190 7.29 39.08 15.05
C TYR A 190 7.09 39.63 13.63
N ASN A 191 8.14 40.06 12.92
CA ASN A 191 7.98 40.73 11.62
C ASN A 191 7.30 39.88 10.53
N ASN A 192 7.32 38.56 10.68
CA ASN A 192 6.65 37.63 9.77
C ASN A 192 5.17 37.36 10.13
N TRP A 193 4.70 37.93 11.23
CA TRP A 193 3.37 37.76 11.78
C TRP A 193 2.62 39.09 11.77
N LYS A 194 1.32 39.03 11.53
CA LYS A 194 0.41 40.13 11.85
C LYS A 194 0.13 40.07 13.34
N VAL A 195 0.57 41.10 14.07
CA VAL A 195 0.31 41.26 15.50
C VAL A 195 -0.98 42.10 15.69
N GLU A 196 -1.90 41.59 16.49
CA GLU A 196 -3.12 42.30 16.90
C GLU A 196 -3.20 42.32 18.43
N GLY A 197 -3.65 43.44 19.01
CA GLY A 197 -3.66 43.62 20.47
C GLY A 197 -2.29 43.99 21.04
N ASP A 198 -2.12 43.79 22.34
CA ASP A 198 -0.95 44.25 23.10
C ASP A 198 -0.22 43.15 23.89
N ALA A 199 -0.72 41.90 23.85
CA ALA A 199 -0.11 40.78 24.57
C ALA A 199 1.24 40.32 23.96
N PHE A 200 1.40 40.41 22.63
CA PHE A 200 2.61 39.93 21.94
C PHE A 200 3.54 41.09 21.56
N GLU A 201 4.44 41.45 22.47
CA GLU A 201 5.40 42.55 22.25
C GLU A 201 6.59 42.09 21.39
N VAL A 202 7.36 41.13 21.90
CA VAL A 202 8.52 40.50 21.25
C VAL A 202 8.65 39.06 21.75
N PRO A 203 9.23 38.14 20.94
CA PRO A 203 9.66 36.85 21.46
C PRO A 203 10.55 36.99 22.69
N ARG A 204 10.41 36.05 23.63
CA ARG A 204 11.16 36.04 24.89
C ARG A 204 12.10 34.85 24.93
N ASN A 205 13.12 34.97 25.77
CA ASN A 205 14.14 33.97 26.05
C ASN A 205 14.20 33.75 27.57
N ARG A 206 15.02 32.79 28.03
CA ARG A 206 15.12 32.43 29.46
C ARG A 206 15.40 33.61 30.39
N ILE A 207 16.10 34.65 29.93
CA ILE A 207 16.55 35.76 30.80
C ILE A 207 15.54 36.92 30.87
N ASN A 208 14.55 36.98 29.98
CA ASN A 208 13.60 38.10 29.90
C ASN A 208 12.12 37.66 30.01
N VAL A 209 11.88 36.51 30.65
CA VAL A 209 10.57 36.04 31.13
C VAL A 209 10.17 36.77 32.41
N TYR A 210 8.90 37.13 32.54
CA TYR A 210 8.36 37.75 33.75
C TYR A 210 7.95 36.72 34.80
N TYR A 211 8.29 37.00 36.07
CA TYR A 211 7.83 36.23 37.24
C TYR A 211 6.30 36.33 37.41
N PRO A 212 5.58 35.27 37.84
CA PRO A 212 6.06 34.00 38.40
C PRO A 212 6.29 32.86 37.41
N ILE A 213 6.29 33.11 36.10
CA ILE A 213 6.38 32.04 35.11
C ILE A 213 7.81 31.49 35.02
N SER A 214 7.95 30.18 35.12
CA SER A 214 9.22 29.45 34.89
C SER A 214 9.09 28.65 33.62
N VAL A 215 9.79 29.07 32.56
CA VAL A 215 9.63 28.48 31.22
C VAL A 215 10.64 27.37 30.98
N ASN A 216 10.16 26.20 30.58
CA ASN A 216 10.94 25.02 30.24
C ASN A 216 10.44 24.39 28.94
N GLY A 217 11.30 23.61 28.27
CA GLY A 217 10.92 22.81 27.10
C GLY A 217 10.84 23.56 25.76
N PHE A 218 11.33 24.81 25.64
CA PHE A 218 11.57 25.44 24.33
C PHE A 218 12.88 24.99 23.72
N ASN A 219 12.99 25.13 22.40
CA ASN A 219 14.21 24.92 21.65
C ASN A 219 14.84 26.28 21.30
N GLY A 220 16.17 26.31 21.14
CA GLY A 220 16.86 27.55 20.77
C GLY A 220 16.91 28.59 21.90
N GLU A 221 16.88 29.87 21.54
CA GLU A 221 16.95 30.98 22.48
C GLU A 221 15.59 31.63 22.70
N TYR A 222 14.72 31.73 21.69
CA TYR A 222 13.52 32.55 21.72
C TYR A 222 12.24 31.75 21.47
N PHE A 223 11.13 32.18 22.08
CA PHE A 223 9.81 31.61 21.88
C PHE A 223 8.74 32.71 21.87
N ALA A 224 7.57 32.42 21.28
CA ALA A 224 6.43 33.34 21.38
C ALA A 224 5.84 33.33 22.78
N PHE A 225 5.59 34.51 23.35
CA PHE A 225 5.10 34.64 24.72
C PHE A 225 4.14 35.81 24.84
N SER A 226 2.97 35.58 25.44
CA SER A 226 1.95 36.62 25.60
C SER A 226 1.86 37.22 27.02
N PHE A 227 2.63 36.69 27.97
CA PHE A 227 2.68 37.21 29.34
C PHE A 227 3.70 38.35 29.45
N GLY A 228 3.22 39.55 29.79
CA GLY A 228 4.02 40.77 29.84
C GLY A 228 4.25 41.30 31.27
N GLU A 229 4.75 42.54 31.37
CA GLU A 229 4.95 43.25 32.66
C GLU A 229 3.68 43.37 33.49
N THR A 230 2.54 43.49 32.81
CA THR A 230 1.23 43.56 33.45
C THR A 230 0.57 42.17 33.56
N HIS A 231 1.39 41.12 33.52
CA HIS A 231 1.00 39.71 33.62
C HIS A 231 -0.04 39.36 32.54
N ASP A 232 -1.10 38.62 32.91
CA ASP A 232 -2.18 38.20 32.01
C ASP A 232 -3.15 39.32 31.63
N SER A 233 -2.93 40.59 32.03
CA SER A 233 -3.95 41.63 31.78
C SER A 233 -4.15 41.97 30.31
N LYS A 234 -3.15 41.72 29.47
CA LYS A 234 -3.14 42.04 28.04
C LYS A 234 -3.83 40.95 27.22
N GLN A 235 -4.23 41.30 26.00
CA GLN A 235 -4.81 40.35 25.05
C GLN A 235 -4.28 40.63 23.66
N GLY A 236 -4.15 39.60 22.85
CA GLY A 236 -3.68 39.75 21.49
C GLY A 236 -3.70 38.46 20.69
N LYS A 237 -3.24 38.59 19.46
CA LYS A 237 -3.18 37.51 18.50
C LYS A 237 -2.01 37.70 17.54
N LEU A 238 -1.27 36.64 17.29
CA LEU A 238 -0.35 36.54 16.16
C LEU A 238 -1.05 35.78 15.04
N THR A 239 -1.02 36.30 13.82
CA THR A 239 -1.52 35.61 12.61
C THR A 239 -0.42 35.47 11.58
N SER A 240 -0.14 34.25 11.14
CA SER A 240 0.91 33.98 10.16
C SER A 240 0.52 34.49 8.77
N LYS A 241 1.50 34.55 7.85
CA LYS A 241 1.19 34.55 6.41
C LYS A 241 0.44 33.27 6.04
N THR A 242 -0.36 33.35 4.99
CA THR A 242 -1.01 32.17 4.42
C THR A 242 0.02 31.27 3.74
N PHE A 243 -0.17 29.96 3.83
CA PHE A 243 0.67 28.93 3.21
C PHE A 243 -0.18 27.81 2.64
N GLU A 244 0.35 27.08 1.66
CA GLU A 244 -0.29 25.87 1.14
C GLU A 244 0.15 24.66 1.98
N ILE A 245 -0.81 23.81 2.38
CA ILE A 245 -0.50 22.58 3.11
C ILE A 245 0.08 21.56 2.11
N THR A 246 1.37 21.31 2.20
CA THR A 246 2.10 20.37 1.31
C THR A 246 2.59 19.12 2.06
N HIS A 247 2.68 19.21 3.39
CA HIS A 247 3.22 18.17 4.27
C HIS A 247 2.10 17.40 4.98
N ASP A 248 2.41 16.22 5.53
CA ASP A 248 1.43 15.38 6.23
C ASP A 248 1.08 15.90 7.63
N GLY A 249 2.02 16.61 8.28
CA GLY A 249 1.88 17.04 9.65
C GLY A 249 2.46 18.42 9.95
N ILE A 250 1.95 19.02 11.02
CA ILE A 250 2.49 20.22 11.65
C ILE A 250 2.77 19.88 13.12
N LYS A 251 4.01 20.03 13.56
CA LYS A 251 4.40 19.89 14.98
C LYS A 251 4.81 21.24 15.55
N PHE A 252 4.62 21.44 16.84
CA PHE A 252 4.99 22.66 17.56
C PHE A 252 5.08 22.38 19.05
N LEU A 253 5.79 23.25 19.77
CA LEU A 253 5.84 23.27 21.23
C LEU A 253 4.79 24.25 21.76
N ILE A 254 4.07 23.86 22.81
CA ILE A 254 3.05 24.71 23.45
C ILE A 254 3.04 24.57 24.96
N GLY A 255 2.90 25.70 25.67
CA GLY A 255 2.70 25.79 27.12
C GLY A 255 1.75 26.93 27.49
N GLY A 256 1.55 27.17 28.78
CA GLY A 256 0.70 28.26 29.28
C GLY A 256 -0.75 27.82 29.49
N GLY A 257 -1.69 28.73 29.26
CA GLY A 257 -3.11 28.59 29.54
C GLY A 257 -3.82 27.45 28.83
N GLY A 258 -4.62 26.72 29.61
CA GLY A 258 -5.54 25.67 29.17
C GLY A 258 -6.94 26.18 28.85
N HIS A 259 -7.08 27.39 28.29
CA HIS A 259 -8.38 28.01 28.01
C HIS A 259 -8.78 27.86 26.54
N GLU A 260 -9.65 26.89 26.26
CA GLU A 260 -10.16 26.62 24.91
C GLU A 260 -10.69 27.89 24.23
N ASN A 261 -10.31 28.08 22.96
CA ASN A 261 -10.69 29.21 22.11
C ASN A 261 -10.23 30.60 22.62
N LYS A 262 -9.42 30.67 23.68
CA LYS A 262 -8.96 31.93 24.28
C LYS A 262 -7.45 31.99 24.42
N THR A 263 -6.81 30.95 24.93
CA THR A 263 -5.34 30.85 25.02
C THR A 263 -4.91 29.63 24.22
N CYS A 264 -4.84 29.78 22.90
CA CYS A 264 -4.71 28.63 22.01
C CYS A 264 -3.91 28.95 20.74
N ILE A 265 -3.31 27.93 20.16
CA ILE A 265 -2.84 27.94 18.77
C ILE A 265 -3.88 27.27 17.89
N ASN A 266 -4.18 27.86 16.74
CA ASN A 266 -5.19 27.39 15.79
C ASN A 266 -4.58 27.18 14.41
N LEU A 267 -5.01 26.13 13.72
CA LEU A 267 -4.87 26.01 12.27
C LEU A 267 -6.19 26.41 11.61
N ILE A 268 -6.12 27.36 10.68
CA ILE A 268 -7.29 27.82 9.92
C ILE A 268 -7.12 27.40 8.48
N VAL A 269 -8.09 26.66 7.95
CA VAL A 269 -8.17 26.24 6.54
C VAL A 269 -9.50 26.76 5.98
N ASN A 270 -9.46 27.47 4.85
CA ASN A 270 -10.65 28.10 4.25
C ASN A 270 -11.51 28.87 5.27
N ASP A 271 -10.87 29.76 6.04
CA ASP A 271 -11.49 30.61 7.07
C ASP A 271 -12.17 29.87 8.24
N SER A 272 -11.99 28.56 8.35
CA SER A 272 -12.50 27.75 9.47
C SER A 272 -11.35 27.20 10.31
N VAL A 273 -11.49 27.25 11.63
CA VAL A 273 -10.56 26.58 12.55
C VAL A 273 -10.75 25.07 12.42
N VAL A 274 -9.73 24.37 11.91
CA VAL A 274 -9.74 22.91 11.74
C VAL A 274 -8.99 22.19 12.86
N PHE A 275 -8.04 22.87 13.50
CA PHE A 275 -7.37 22.41 14.72
C PHE A 275 -7.20 23.56 15.70
N SER A 276 -7.28 23.24 17.00
CA SER A 276 -6.98 24.14 18.11
C SER A 276 -6.26 23.37 19.21
N GLN A 277 -5.25 23.96 19.82
CA GLN A 277 -4.52 23.36 20.94
C GLN A 277 -4.23 24.41 22.01
N VAL A 278 -4.33 23.98 23.27
CA VAL A 278 -4.08 24.81 24.47
C VAL A 278 -2.92 24.25 25.28
N GLY A 279 -2.39 25.05 26.20
CA GLY A 279 -1.42 24.60 27.22
C GLY A 279 -2.10 23.86 28.38
N GLN A 280 -1.33 23.57 29.44
CA GLN A 280 -1.79 22.79 30.60
C GLN A 280 -1.90 23.60 31.90
N ASN A 281 -1.92 24.93 31.81
CA ASN A 281 -1.82 25.85 32.95
C ASN A 281 -0.49 25.69 33.69
N ASP A 282 0.62 25.63 32.94
CA ASP A 282 1.97 25.55 33.47
C ASP A 282 3.01 26.22 32.55
N GLY A 283 4.24 26.31 33.06
CA GLY A 283 5.41 26.85 32.39
C GLY A 283 6.13 25.88 31.44
N GLU A 284 5.57 24.69 31.20
CA GLU A 284 6.25 23.62 30.49
C GLU A 284 5.71 23.49 29.05
N MET A 285 6.56 23.84 28.08
CA MET A 285 6.27 23.63 26.68
C MET A 285 6.43 22.16 26.32
N ARG A 286 5.40 21.60 25.69
CA ARG A 286 5.35 20.20 25.26
C ARG A 286 5.08 20.11 23.78
N SER A 287 5.65 19.10 23.14
CA SER A 287 5.42 18.83 21.72
C SER A 287 3.98 18.39 21.47
N HIS A 288 3.35 19.01 20.49
CA HIS A 288 2.05 18.63 19.97
C HIS A 288 2.11 18.53 18.44
N GLN A 289 1.25 17.68 17.86
CA GLN A 289 1.26 17.41 16.43
C GLN A 289 -0.15 17.33 15.87
N TRP A 290 -0.37 17.94 14.71
CA TRP A 290 -1.60 17.83 13.93
C TRP A 290 -1.37 17.03 12.67
N ASP A 291 -2.28 16.09 12.38
CA ASP A 291 -2.37 15.42 11.09
C ASP A 291 -3.13 16.31 10.11
N VAL A 292 -2.40 16.94 9.20
CA VAL A 292 -2.97 17.83 8.18
C VAL A 292 -3.08 17.18 6.81
N THR A 293 -2.81 15.87 6.70
CA THR A 293 -2.93 15.10 5.46
C THR A 293 -4.27 15.31 4.75
N PRO A 294 -5.44 15.34 5.44
CA PRO A 294 -6.73 15.58 4.78
C PRO A 294 -6.86 16.96 4.11
N PHE A 295 -6.01 17.93 4.47
CA PHE A 295 -6.06 19.30 4.00
C PHE A 295 -4.98 19.63 2.97
N LYS A 296 -4.22 18.64 2.47
CA LYS A 296 -3.18 18.85 1.46
C LYS A 296 -3.71 19.58 0.21
N GLY A 297 -2.93 20.54 -0.28
CA GLY A 297 -3.25 21.42 -1.40
C GLY A 297 -4.18 22.59 -1.05
N GLN A 298 -4.65 22.69 0.20
CA GLN A 298 -5.48 23.81 0.64
C GLN A 298 -4.63 24.91 1.26
N MET A 299 -5.12 26.15 1.17
CA MET A 299 -4.50 27.30 1.81
C MET A 299 -4.89 27.35 3.29
N ALA A 300 -3.90 27.61 4.13
CA ALA A 300 -4.04 27.69 5.57
C ALA A 300 -3.28 28.88 6.16
N LYS A 301 -3.56 29.19 7.42
CA LYS A 301 -2.77 30.09 8.27
C LYS A 301 -2.81 29.59 9.72
N ILE A 302 -1.80 29.98 10.50
CA ILE A 302 -1.73 29.70 11.93
C ILE A 302 -2.07 30.96 12.70
N GLU A 303 -2.85 30.82 13.77
CA GLU A 303 -3.13 31.88 14.73
C GLU A 303 -2.68 31.46 16.14
N ILE A 304 -1.97 32.32 16.86
CA ILE A 304 -1.64 32.16 18.27
C ILE A 304 -2.43 33.22 19.03
N VAL A 305 -3.33 32.80 19.90
CA VAL A 305 -4.37 33.64 20.50
C VAL A 305 -4.18 33.71 22.00
N ASP A 306 -4.31 34.92 22.54
CA ASP A 306 -4.49 35.19 23.95
C ASP A 306 -5.62 36.22 24.15
N HIS A 307 -6.80 35.74 24.53
CA HIS A 307 -8.00 36.53 24.81
C HIS A 307 -8.53 36.26 26.22
N TYR A 308 -7.68 35.94 27.18
CA TYR A 308 -8.12 35.67 28.55
C TYR A 308 -7.27 36.37 29.58
N SER A 309 -7.86 37.29 30.35
CA SER A 309 -7.06 38.15 31.25
C SER A 309 -6.94 37.70 32.70
N LYS A 310 -7.10 36.41 33.00
CA LYS A 310 -7.10 35.90 34.38
C LYS A 310 -6.30 34.61 34.47
N GLY A 311 -5.78 34.29 35.64
CA GLY A 311 -5.15 33.00 35.89
C GLY A 311 -4.02 32.74 34.88
N TRP A 312 -4.00 31.58 34.24
CA TRP A 312 -3.08 31.28 33.15
C TRP A 312 -3.53 31.91 31.82
N GLY A 313 -3.74 33.21 31.84
CA GLY A 313 -4.19 34.02 30.71
C GLY A 313 -3.06 34.41 29.79
N HIS A 314 -2.27 33.42 29.36
CA HIS A 314 -1.17 33.59 28.45
C HIS A 314 -0.84 32.29 27.73
N ILE A 315 -0.07 32.36 26.65
CA ILE A 315 0.38 31.21 25.88
C ILE A 315 1.87 31.32 25.55
N MET A 316 2.52 30.16 25.48
CA MET A 316 3.88 29.99 24.95
C MET A 316 3.82 29.07 23.75
N VAL A 317 4.43 29.45 22.63
CA VAL A 317 4.54 28.62 21.43
C VAL A 317 5.96 28.70 20.89
N ASP A 318 6.49 27.57 20.44
CA ASP A 318 7.80 27.49 19.82
C ASP A 318 7.88 26.38 18.75
N GLU A 319 8.93 26.40 17.93
CA GLU A 319 9.35 25.36 16.98
C GLU A 319 8.20 24.80 16.12
N ILE A 320 7.49 25.67 15.40
CA ILE A 320 6.47 25.27 14.42
C ILE A 320 7.16 24.69 13.19
N VAL A 321 6.96 23.39 12.95
CA VAL A 321 7.64 22.61 11.90
C VAL A 321 6.64 21.81 11.08
N PHE A 322 6.79 21.84 9.75
CA PHE A 322 6.03 21.00 8.82
C PHE A 322 6.84 19.74 8.49
N TYR A 323 6.18 18.58 8.45
CA TYR A 323 6.87 17.32 8.23
C TYR A 323 6.00 16.30 7.48
N ASN A 324 6.63 15.39 6.73
CA ASN A 324 5.94 14.24 6.14
C ASN A 324 6.01 13.05 7.09
N LYS A 325 4.90 12.33 7.23
CA LYS A 325 4.80 11.18 8.11
C LYS A 325 5.61 10.05 7.49
N PRO A 326 6.58 9.49 8.21
CA PRO A 326 7.20 8.26 7.75
C PRO A 326 6.16 7.13 7.76
N VAL A 327 6.29 6.21 6.82
CA VAL A 327 5.44 5.03 6.71
C VAL A 327 6.09 3.86 7.43
N ARG A 328 5.34 3.08 8.21
CA ARG A 328 5.84 1.78 8.68
C ARG A 328 5.77 0.77 7.54
N SER A 329 6.87 0.06 7.29
CA SER A 329 6.94 -0.94 6.22
C SER A 329 6.04 -2.14 6.54
N ASN A 330 4.81 -2.13 6.04
CA ASN A 330 3.85 -3.21 6.22
C ASN A 330 3.91 -4.22 5.05
N ILE A 331 5.09 -4.78 4.78
CA ILE A 331 5.30 -5.81 3.75
C ILE A 331 4.34 -7.00 3.92
N TRP A 332 4.03 -7.37 5.16
CA TRP A 332 3.07 -8.45 5.47
C TRP A 332 1.64 -8.14 5.05
N PHE A 333 1.23 -6.86 5.09
CA PHE A 333 -0.09 -6.44 4.60
C PHE A 333 -0.17 -6.60 3.08
N TYR A 334 0.86 -6.18 2.36
CA TYR A 334 0.93 -6.35 0.91
C TYR A 334 0.96 -7.84 0.52
N LEU A 335 1.79 -8.66 1.17
CA LEU A 335 1.83 -10.11 0.94
C LEU A 335 0.48 -10.77 1.25
N GLY A 336 -0.18 -10.37 2.33
CA GLY A 336 -1.52 -10.83 2.70
C GLY A 336 -2.56 -10.49 1.62
N SER A 337 -2.52 -9.27 1.08
CA SER A 337 -3.43 -8.83 0.02
C SER A 337 -3.22 -9.62 -1.29
N VAL A 338 -1.97 -9.90 -1.65
CA VAL A 338 -1.63 -10.73 -2.82
C VAL A 338 -2.11 -12.16 -2.63
N LEU A 339 -1.85 -12.75 -1.46
CA LEU A 339 -2.32 -14.10 -1.13
C LEU A 339 -3.85 -14.18 -1.16
N PHE A 340 -4.54 -13.17 -0.65
CA PHE A 340 -6.00 -13.08 -0.69
C PHE A 340 -6.54 -13.04 -2.12
N VAL A 341 -5.93 -12.24 -3.00
CA VAL A 341 -6.27 -12.22 -4.44
C VAL A 341 -6.03 -13.56 -5.10
N LEU A 342 -4.90 -14.24 -4.79
CA LEU A 342 -4.61 -15.58 -5.31
C LEU A 342 -5.63 -16.62 -4.85
N ILE A 343 -6.05 -16.57 -3.58
CA ILE A 343 -7.09 -17.44 -3.03
C ILE A 343 -8.43 -17.19 -3.74
N ILE A 344 -8.86 -15.93 -3.89
CA ILE A 344 -10.08 -15.58 -4.61
C ILE A 344 -10.01 -16.09 -6.06
N SER A 345 -8.89 -15.86 -6.74
CA SER A 345 -8.67 -16.32 -8.12
C SER A 345 -8.76 -17.85 -8.21
N TYR A 346 -8.17 -18.58 -7.26
CA TYR A 346 -8.26 -20.04 -7.19
C TYR A 346 -9.70 -20.52 -6.98
N VAL A 347 -10.45 -19.90 -6.07
CA VAL A 347 -11.86 -20.24 -5.80
C VAL A 347 -12.74 -19.97 -7.03
N LEU A 348 -12.56 -18.82 -7.70
CA LEU A 348 -13.27 -18.49 -8.93
C LEU A 348 -12.94 -19.47 -10.06
N PHE A 349 -11.67 -19.86 -10.20
CA PHE A 349 -11.26 -20.86 -11.18
C PHE A 349 -11.92 -22.21 -10.91
N LYS A 350 -11.87 -22.71 -9.67
CA LYS A 350 -12.44 -23.99 -9.27
C LYS A 350 -13.96 -24.03 -9.48
N THR A 351 -14.67 -22.96 -9.11
CA THR A 351 -16.13 -22.85 -9.30
C THR A 351 -16.53 -22.83 -10.77
N VAL A 352 -15.76 -22.16 -11.64
CA VAL A 352 -15.98 -22.17 -13.09
C VAL A 352 -15.71 -23.56 -13.71
N THR A 353 -14.66 -24.27 -13.27
CA THR A 353 -14.35 -25.62 -13.75
C THR A 353 -15.39 -26.66 -13.31
N SER A 354 -15.87 -26.60 -12.06
CA SER A 354 -16.91 -27.53 -11.57
C SER A 354 -18.23 -27.37 -12.33
N ARG A 355 -18.61 -26.14 -12.73
CA ARG A 355 -19.79 -25.91 -13.59
C ARG A 355 -19.64 -26.50 -14.99
N LYS A 356 -18.44 -26.53 -15.57
CA LYS A 356 -18.19 -27.19 -16.86
C LYS A 356 -18.30 -28.71 -16.76
N GLN A 357 -17.89 -29.29 -15.63
CA GLN A 357 -17.89 -30.73 -15.43
C GLN A 357 -19.31 -31.29 -15.18
N LEU A 358 -20.19 -30.55 -14.51
CA LEU A 358 -21.59 -30.95 -14.30
C LEU A 358 -22.43 -31.04 -15.59
N LYS A 359 -22.03 -30.37 -16.68
CA LYS A 359 -22.75 -30.46 -17.97
C LYS A 359 -22.51 -31.77 -18.74
N HIS A 360 -21.60 -32.63 -18.29
CA HIS A 360 -21.12 -33.77 -19.09
C HIS A 360 -21.48 -35.15 -18.53
N ILE A 361 -22.37 -35.22 -17.52
CA ILE A 361 -22.83 -36.48 -16.94
C ILE A 361 -24.37 -36.45 -16.84
N VAL A 362 -25.03 -36.50 -17.99
CA VAL A 362 -26.38 -37.06 -18.06
C VAL A 362 -26.19 -38.42 -18.73
N GLU A 363 -26.36 -39.49 -17.98
CA GLU A 363 -26.28 -40.85 -18.51
C GLU A 363 -27.53 -41.08 -19.37
N VAL A 364 -27.36 -41.06 -20.70
CA VAL A 364 -28.46 -41.22 -21.65
C VAL A 364 -29.00 -42.64 -21.52
N SER A 365 -30.28 -42.77 -21.16
CA SER A 365 -30.96 -44.05 -21.03
C SER A 365 -31.02 -44.81 -22.35
N ASP A 366 -31.11 -46.13 -22.29
CA ASP A 366 -31.23 -46.96 -23.50
C ASP A 366 -32.54 -46.68 -24.26
N GLU A 367 -33.60 -46.25 -23.57
CA GLU A 367 -34.85 -45.82 -24.19
C GLU A 367 -34.68 -44.53 -25.02
N GLU A 368 -33.93 -43.54 -24.51
CA GLU A 368 -33.64 -42.30 -25.25
C GLU A 368 -32.78 -42.58 -26.48
N LYS A 369 -31.81 -43.51 -26.40
CA LYS A 369 -31.02 -43.93 -27.57
C LYS A 369 -31.90 -44.58 -28.64
N GLU A 370 -32.82 -45.46 -28.24
CA GLU A 370 -33.75 -46.12 -29.17
C GLU A 370 -34.68 -45.10 -29.84
N LYS A 371 -35.24 -44.15 -29.08
CA LYS A 371 -36.06 -43.06 -29.62
C LYS A 371 -35.27 -42.17 -30.58
N TYR A 372 -34.02 -41.85 -30.24
CA TYR A 372 -33.15 -41.05 -31.10
C TYR A 372 -32.86 -41.75 -32.44
N GLU A 373 -32.57 -43.05 -32.44
CA GLU A 373 -32.34 -43.79 -33.69
C GLU A 373 -33.62 -43.91 -34.54
N LYS A 374 -34.80 -44.08 -33.92
CA LYS A 374 -36.09 -44.02 -34.63
C LYS A 374 -36.32 -42.64 -35.26
N LEU A 375 -36.04 -41.56 -34.53
CA LEU A 375 -36.16 -40.19 -35.04
C LEU A 375 -35.23 -39.94 -36.24
N LYS A 376 -33.97 -40.37 -36.16
CA LYS A 376 -33.02 -40.30 -37.28
C LYS A 376 -33.54 -41.06 -38.50
N ALA A 377 -34.02 -42.28 -38.30
CA ALA A 377 -34.56 -43.11 -39.38
C ALA A 377 -35.76 -42.44 -40.08
N SER A 378 -36.67 -41.81 -39.33
CA SER A 378 -37.81 -41.05 -39.89
C SER A 378 -37.35 -39.85 -40.72
N ILE A 379 -36.35 -39.09 -40.23
CA ILE A 379 -35.78 -37.94 -40.95
C ILE A 379 -35.09 -38.38 -42.25
N GLU A 380 -34.33 -39.47 -42.22
CA GLU A 380 -33.61 -39.98 -43.38
C GLU A 380 -34.56 -40.58 -44.43
N THR A 381 -35.56 -41.35 -43.99
CA THR A 381 -36.53 -42.02 -44.87
C THR A 381 -37.45 -41.03 -45.56
N SER A 382 -37.94 -40.02 -44.83
CA SER A 382 -38.76 -38.94 -45.40
C SER A 382 -38.01 -38.06 -46.39
N LYS A 383 -36.67 -38.03 -46.30
CA LYS A 383 -35.79 -37.12 -47.04
C LYS A 383 -36.15 -35.64 -46.86
N ILE A 384 -36.76 -35.28 -45.74
CA ILE A 384 -37.14 -33.89 -45.41
C ILE A 384 -35.94 -32.93 -45.45
N PHE A 385 -34.73 -33.43 -45.21
CA PHE A 385 -33.49 -32.65 -45.34
C PHE A 385 -33.25 -32.10 -46.75
N LYS A 386 -33.87 -32.65 -47.80
CA LYS A 386 -33.80 -32.15 -49.18
C LYS A 386 -34.69 -30.94 -49.44
N GLU A 387 -35.63 -30.64 -48.55
CA GLU A 387 -36.44 -29.43 -48.63
C GLU A 387 -35.58 -28.20 -48.33
N GLN A 388 -35.86 -27.07 -48.97
CA GLN A 388 -35.05 -25.86 -48.80
C GLN A 388 -35.26 -25.23 -47.40
N ASN A 389 -36.49 -25.33 -46.86
CA ASN A 389 -36.88 -24.79 -45.55
C ASN A 389 -37.65 -25.84 -44.72
N PRO A 390 -37.00 -26.92 -44.26
CA PRO A 390 -37.67 -27.95 -43.46
C PRO A 390 -38.14 -27.33 -42.14
N SER A 391 -39.44 -27.45 -41.85
CA SER A 391 -39.99 -26.98 -40.58
C SER A 391 -39.86 -28.07 -39.52
N ILE A 392 -39.57 -27.68 -38.28
CA ILE A 392 -39.59 -28.62 -37.14
C ILE A 392 -40.96 -29.27 -36.97
N ASN A 393 -42.04 -28.55 -37.32
CA ASN A 393 -43.40 -29.09 -37.31
C ASN A 393 -43.61 -30.24 -38.29
N ASP A 394 -42.89 -30.26 -39.41
CA ASP A 394 -42.98 -31.36 -40.37
C ASP A 394 -42.18 -32.58 -39.88
N ILE A 395 -41.10 -32.35 -39.13
CA ILE A 395 -40.34 -33.40 -38.41
C ILE A 395 -41.18 -34.01 -37.27
N VAL A 396 -41.96 -33.19 -36.56
CA VAL A 396 -42.93 -33.66 -35.55
C VAL A 396 -43.98 -34.57 -36.20
N LYS A 397 -44.54 -34.18 -37.35
CA LYS A 397 -45.56 -34.99 -38.06
C LYS A 397 -45.04 -36.35 -38.54
N ILE A 398 -43.80 -36.43 -39.05
CA ILE A 398 -43.23 -37.69 -39.57
C ILE A 398 -42.68 -38.59 -38.47
N SER A 399 -42.26 -38.02 -37.33
CA SER A 399 -41.65 -38.78 -36.23
C SER A 399 -42.65 -39.15 -35.13
N GLY A 400 -43.72 -38.36 -34.97
CA GLY A 400 -44.66 -38.50 -33.85
C GLY A 400 -44.09 -38.01 -32.51
N ILE A 401 -42.94 -37.33 -32.52
CA ILE A 401 -42.22 -36.85 -31.33
C ILE A 401 -42.42 -35.34 -31.21
N GLU A 402 -42.65 -34.83 -30.00
CA GLU A 402 -42.83 -33.40 -29.75
C GLU A 402 -41.53 -32.59 -29.96
N GLU A 403 -41.66 -31.32 -30.33
CA GLU A 403 -40.53 -30.42 -30.63
C GLU A 403 -39.48 -30.35 -29.51
N ASN A 404 -39.93 -30.24 -28.26
CA ASN A 404 -39.03 -30.19 -27.11
C ASN A 404 -38.26 -31.50 -26.90
N GLU A 405 -38.90 -32.65 -27.14
CA GLU A 405 -38.28 -33.97 -27.05
C GLU A 405 -37.30 -34.19 -28.20
N ILE A 406 -37.59 -33.72 -29.42
CA ILE A 406 -36.65 -33.74 -30.56
C ILE A 406 -35.35 -32.99 -30.23
N ASN A 407 -35.46 -31.74 -29.75
CA ASN A 407 -34.28 -30.94 -29.41
C ASN A 407 -33.49 -31.58 -28.27
N TYR A 408 -34.19 -32.07 -27.26
CA TYR A 408 -33.59 -32.81 -26.15
C TYR A 408 -32.81 -34.04 -26.64
N LEU A 409 -33.41 -34.91 -27.47
CA LEU A 409 -32.76 -36.13 -27.99
C LEU A 409 -31.51 -35.84 -28.84
N PHE A 410 -31.54 -34.79 -29.67
CA PHE A 410 -30.35 -34.40 -30.44
C PHE A 410 -29.22 -33.89 -29.53
N GLU A 411 -29.55 -33.10 -28.51
CA GLU A 411 -28.56 -32.56 -27.57
C GLU A 411 -27.98 -33.62 -26.63
N THR A 412 -28.80 -34.53 -26.11
CA THR A 412 -28.38 -35.54 -25.14
C THR A 412 -27.84 -36.80 -25.81
N ALA A 413 -28.66 -37.51 -26.60
CA ALA A 413 -28.28 -38.77 -27.23
C ALA A 413 -27.39 -38.56 -28.48
N GLY A 414 -27.65 -37.51 -29.25
CA GLY A 414 -26.92 -37.20 -30.47
C GLY A 414 -25.65 -36.36 -30.29
N ASN A 415 -25.49 -35.72 -29.12
CA ASN A 415 -24.45 -34.72 -28.84
C ASN A 415 -24.27 -33.70 -29.99
N THR A 416 -25.37 -33.29 -30.61
CA THR A 416 -25.43 -32.37 -31.75
C THR A 416 -26.73 -31.57 -31.71
N SER A 417 -26.97 -30.71 -32.69
CA SER A 417 -28.29 -30.07 -32.86
C SER A 417 -29.01 -30.68 -34.06
N LEU A 418 -30.34 -30.66 -34.06
CA LEU A 418 -31.15 -31.06 -35.21
C LEU A 418 -30.70 -30.32 -36.49
N THR A 419 -30.41 -29.03 -36.38
CA THR A 419 -29.92 -28.21 -37.50
C THR A 419 -28.58 -28.73 -38.05
N ASN A 420 -27.64 -29.08 -37.17
CA ASN A 420 -26.35 -29.64 -37.58
C ASN A 420 -26.54 -31.02 -38.23
N TYR A 421 -27.45 -31.84 -37.71
CA TYR A 421 -27.76 -33.14 -38.27
C TYR A 421 -28.37 -33.06 -39.69
N ILE A 422 -29.36 -32.19 -39.89
CA ILE A 422 -29.93 -31.93 -41.21
C ILE A 422 -28.85 -31.47 -42.18
N ASN A 423 -28.01 -30.52 -41.76
CA ASN A 423 -26.90 -30.03 -42.59
C ASN A 423 -25.88 -31.12 -42.94
N TYR A 424 -25.62 -32.06 -42.02
CA TYR A 424 -24.80 -33.23 -42.28
C TYR A 424 -25.41 -34.12 -43.38
N LEU A 425 -26.70 -34.47 -43.28
CA LEU A 425 -27.41 -35.25 -44.29
C LEU A 425 -27.41 -34.57 -45.66
N ARG A 426 -27.60 -33.24 -45.71
CA ARG A 426 -27.52 -32.45 -46.96
C ARG A 426 -26.14 -32.53 -47.61
N VAL A 427 -25.07 -32.50 -46.81
CA VAL A 427 -23.69 -32.65 -47.32
C VAL A 427 -23.47 -34.07 -47.85
N GLU A 428 -23.93 -35.10 -47.14
CA GLU A 428 -23.79 -36.49 -47.60
C GLU A 428 -24.59 -36.76 -48.88
N GLU A 429 -25.80 -36.25 -49.00
CA GLU A 429 -26.60 -36.34 -50.23
C GLU A 429 -25.95 -35.58 -51.39
N PHE A 430 -25.37 -34.40 -51.14
CA PHE A 430 -24.58 -33.68 -52.14
C PHE A 430 -23.38 -34.52 -52.61
N LYS A 431 -22.62 -35.12 -51.68
CA LYS A 431 -21.49 -36.00 -52.01
C LYS A 431 -21.94 -37.22 -52.82
N ARG A 432 -23.11 -37.78 -52.50
CA ARG A 432 -23.68 -38.92 -53.22
C ARG A 432 -24.06 -38.54 -54.65
N GLN A 433 -24.82 -37.45 -54.84
CA GLN A 433 -25.22 -36.97 -56.16
C GLN A 433 -24.03 -36.53 -57.02
N LEU A 434 -22.99 -35.97 -56.41
CA LEU A 434 -21.77 -35.56 -57.11
C LEU A 434 -20.99 -36.75 -57.71
N LYS A 435 -21.13 -37.95 -57.15
CA LYS A 435 -20.50 -39.20 -57.63
C LYS A 435 -21.33 -39.93 -58.70
N ASP A 436 -22.56 -39.51 -58.93
CA ASP A 436 -23.46 -40.14 -59.89
C ASP A 436 -23.10 -39.69 -61.32
N PRO A 437 -22.73 -40.61 -62.24
CA PRO A 437 -22.36 -40.25 -63.61
C PRO A 437 -23.46 -39.49 -64.36
N GLN A 438 -24.74 -39.69 -64.00
CA GLN A 438 -25.85 -38.97 -64.63
C GLN A 438 -25.86 -37.47 -64.29
N ASN A 439 -25.13 -37.06 -63.24
CA ASN A 439 -25.08 -35.68 -62.80
C ASN A 439 -23.83 -34.91 -63.27
N GLU A 440 -22.99 -35.50 -64.12
CA GLU A 440 -21.75 -34.87 -64.61
C GLU A 440 -22.02 -33.54 -65.36
N ALA A 441 -23.15 -33.46 -66.09
CA ALA A 441 -23.56 -32.29 -66.85
C ALA A 441 -24.15 -31.16 -65.97
N PHE A 442 -24.50 -31.44 -64.71
CA PHE A 442 -25.11 -30.43 -63.82
C PHE A 442 -24.08 -29.59 -63.08
N THR A 443 -24.47 -28.34 -62.79
CA THR A 443 -23.62 -27.43 -62.01
C THR A 443 -23.55 -27.85 -60.54
N MET A 444 -22.46 -27.53 -59.85
CA MET A 444 -22.34 -27.78 -58.40
C MET A 444 -23.47 -27.09 -57.61
N MET A 445 -23.98 -25.96 -58.10
CA MET A 445 -25.08 -25.25 -57.45
C MET A 445 -26.40 -26.01 -57.59
N TYR A 446 -26.68 -26.55 -58.78
CA TYR A 446 -27.87 -27.37 -59.02
C TYR A 446 -27.90 -28.61 -58.11
N ILE A 447 -26.76 -29.29 -57.95
CA ILE A 447 -26.66 -30.46 -57.05
C ILE A 447 -26.85 -30.04 -55.58
N ALA A 448 -26.35 -28.85 -55.19
CA ALA A 448 -26.54 -28.33 -53.84
C ALA A 448 -28.00 -27.96 -53.55
N GLU A 449 -28.70 -27.37 -54.52
CA GLU A 449 -30.14 -27.05 -54.43
C GLU A 449 -30.97 -28.33 -54.31
N ASN A 450 -30.68 -29.36 -55.11
CA ASN A 450 -31.30 -30.68 -55.02
C ASN A 450 -30.95 -31.44 -53.72
N SER A 451 -29.97 -30.95 -52.97
CA SER A 451 -29.60 -31.46 -51.65
C SER A 451 -30.16 -30.60 -50.51
N GLY A 452 -31.03 -29.63 -50.81
CA GLY A 452 -31.73 -28.81 -49.80
C GLY A 452 -31.06 -27.51 -49.40
N PHE A 453 -29.99 -27.08 -50.08
CA PHE A 453 -29.37 -25.78 -49.82
C PHE A 453 -30.08 -24.65 -50.60
N SER A 454 -30.51 -23.60 -49.89
CA SER A 454 -31.16 -22.42 -50.48
C SER A 454 -30.20 -21.34 -50.98
N SER A 455 -28.90 -21.41 -50.63
CA SER A 455 -27.91 -20.42 -51.07
C SER A 455 -26.49 -20.95 -51.16
N LYS A 456 -25.72 -20.40 -52.10
CA LYS A 456 -24.30 -20.72 -52.33
C LYS A 456 -23.45 -20.45 -51.09
N THR A 457 -23.68 -19.32 -50.42
CA THR A 457 -22.92 -18.93 -49.21
C THR A 457 -23.13 -19.90 -48.06
N SER A 458 -24.38 -20.32 -47.82
CA SER A 458 -24.69 -21.30 -46.77
C SER A 458 -24.09 -22.67 -47.10
N PHE A 459 -24.25 -23.13 -48.34
CA PHE A 459 -23.68 -24.38 -48.82
C PHE A 459 -22.15 -24.45 -48.63
N TYR A 460 -21.41 -23.45 -49.13
CA TYR A 460 -19.94 -23.46 -49.03
C TYR A 460 -19.46 -23.43 -47.58
N ARG A 461 -20.10 -22.63 -46.72
CA ARG A 461 -19.76 -22.54 -45.30
C ARG A 461 -20.00 -23.86 -44.57
N ILE A 462 -21.17 -24.46 -44.76
CA ILE A 462 -21.56 -25.72 -44.11
C ILE A 462 -20.70 -26.88 -44.61
N PHE A 463 -20.52 -27.00 -45.93
CA PHE A 463 -19.71 -28.05 -46.54
C PHE A 463 -18.27 -27.99 -46.02
N LYS A 464 -17.65 -26.79 -45.96
CA LYS A 464 -16.30 -26.62 -45.43
C LYS A 464 -16.21 -26.90 -43.93
N SER A 465 -17.22 -26.53 -43.16
CA SER A 465 -17.26 -26.82 -41.72
C SER A 465 -17.22 -28.33 -41.43
N ILE A 466 -17.98 -29.11 -42.21
CA ILE A 466 -18.12 -30.57 -42.05
C ILE A 466 -16.93 -31.32 -42.68
N THR A 467 -16.56 -31.00 -43.91
CA THR A 467 -15.56 -31.76 -44.69
C THR A 467 -14.13 -31.24 -44.58
N LYS A 468 -13.93 -30.07 -43.95
CA LYS A 468 -12.66 -29.33 -43.87
C LYS A 468 -12.07 -28.88 -45.20
N CYS A 469 -12.76 -29.10 -46.32
CA CYS A 469 -12.39 -28.62 -47.65
C CYS A 469 -13.59 -27.95 -48.34
N THR A 470 -13.35 -27.21 -49.43
CA THR A 470 -14.42 -26.60 -50.22
C THR A 470 -15.05 -27.62 -51.19
N PRO A 471 -16.31 -27.42 -51.61
CA PRO A 471 -16.95 -28.29 -52.60
C PRO A 471 -16.14 -28.46 -53.89
N SER A 472 -15.46 -27.40 -54.34
CA SER A 472 -14.60 -27.43 -55.54
C SER A 472 -13.33 -28.25 -55.34
N GLU A 473 -12.69 -28.16 -54.17
CA GLU A 473 -11.55 -29.00 -53.81
C GLU A 473 -11.97 -30.48 -53.72
N TYR A 474 -13.13 -30.74 -53.11
CA TYR A 474 -13.71 -32.08 -53.03
C TYR A 474 -14.07 -32.67 -54.41
N LYS A 475 -14.62 -31.86 -55.35
CA LYS A 475 -14.85 -32.33 -56.73
C LYS A 475 -13.53 -32.67 -57.44
N LYS A 476 -12.49 -31.84 -57.26
CA LYS A 476 -11.16 -32.07 -57.85
C LYS A 476 -10.48 -33.34 -57.33
N SER A 477 -10.78 -33.81 -56.11
CA SER A 477 -10.21 -35.07 -55.61
C SER A 477 -10.74 -36.32 -56.31
N PHE A 478 -11.86 -36.24 -57.05
CA PHE A 478 -12.35 -37.36 -57.88
C PHE A 478 -11.76 -37.38 -59.29
N GLY A 479 -11.37 -36.21 -59.83
CA GLY A 479 -10.83 -36.07 -61.19
C GLY A 479 -9.34 -36.42 -61.36
N ARG A 480 -8.70 -37.05 -60.38
CA ARG A 480 -7.29 -37.46 -60.44
C ARG A 480 -7.07 -38.96 -60.68
N ASN A 481 -8.14 -39.74 -60.86
CA ASN A 481 -8.06 -41.17 -61.17
C ASN A 481 -8.55 -41.48 -62.60
N HIS A 482 -8.07 -40.73 -63.60
CA HIS A 482 -8.10 -41.13 -65.00
C HIS A 482 -6.76 -40.83 -65.66
#